data_AF-A0A2D9NEC5-F1
#
_entry.id   AF-A0A2D9NEC5-F1
#
_cell.length_a   1.000
_cell.length_b   1.000
_cell.length_c   1.000
_cell.angle_alpha   90.00
_cell.angle_beta   90.00
_cell.angle_gamma   90.00
#
_symmetry.space_group_name_H-M   'P 1'
#
loop_
_entity.id
_entity.type
_entity.pdbx_description
1 polymer ?
#
loop_
_entity_poly.entity_id
_entity_poly.type
_entity_poly.pdbx_seq_one_letter_code
_entity_poly.pdbx_strand_id
1 'polypeptide(L)'
;MEDTMSHSNDQSLRQRNWVLLLIFGLLLNIIVSFTSDLGLDTHVHMARDSSLADSEEATLPWGHTRPLDPMASNPEYSPSVDFGWYHFLPSIENNVHFLGFSLMCMLIFLTILIFKIYGSIENGIAVSAIVAIHPTFIFATGRVFPEVIVAIFTIVMIFGLLIYEKWQSWNGVLSSSIISGLSMGSILFVKGINPWYCLVVMSLILLWHSADKMGKWYEFTRSPSFAIKIGIFGTLIGLFFVTLISDSGTFYTVKSETLRFTSALLVAIVDVIAIYGLFGMVLWPIIGNNFQKMWEMESHEIAGLIGFISVLTTAIVF
;
A
#
# COMPACT_ATOMS: atom_id res chain seq x y z
N MET A 1 45.50 -8.41 2.93
CA MET A 1 45.22 -8.03 4.34
C MET A 1 44.87 -6.54 4.45
N GLU A 2 45.50 -5.67 3.65
CA GLU A 2 45.11 -4.26 3.46
C GLU A 2 43.75 -4.11 2.74
N ASP A 3 43.54 -4.81 1.63
CA ASP A 3 42.26 -4.77 0.89
C ASP A 3 41.06 -5.22 1.73
N THR A 4 41.23 -6.26 2.55
CA THR A 4 40.19 -6.77 3.45
C THR A 4 39.86 -5.79 4.59
N MET A 5 40.81 -4.97 5.04
CA MET A 5 40.56 -3.93 6.05
C MET A 5 39.94 -2.66 5.45
N SER A 6 40.25 -2.33 4.19
CA SER A 6 39.60 -1.22 3.49
C SER A 6 38.11 -1.48 3.25
N HIS A 7 37.76 -2.69 2.80
CA HIS A 7 36.37 -3.07 2.55
C HIS A 7 35.52 -3.14 3.82
N SER A 8 36.06 -3.59 4.95
CA SER A 8 35.32 -3.63 6.21
C SER A 8 35.06 -2.23 6.78
N ASN A 9 36.02 -1.31 6.63
CA ASN A 9 35.84 0.09 7.00
C ASN A 9 34.76 0.77 6.15
N ASP A 10 34.76 0.57 4.84
CA ASP A 10 33.75 1.16 3.94
C ASP A 10 32.33 0.63 4.22
N GLN A 11 32.20 -0.67 4.51
CA GLN A 11 30.92 -1.26 4.92
C GLN A 11 30.43 -0.65 6.25
N SER A 12 31.31 -0.50 7.23
CA SER A 12 30.97 0.09 8.54
C SER A 12 30.52 1.56 8.42
N LEU A 13 31.17 2.35 7.55
CA LEU A 13 30.81 3.73 7.28
C LEU A 13 29.46 3.83 6.57
N ARG A 14 29.23 2.98 5.57
CA ARG A 14 27.96 2.92 4.85
C ARG A 14 26.80 2.57 5.78
N GLN A 15 26.98 1.57 6.65
CA GLN A 15 25.99 1.20 7.65
C GLN A 15 25.71 2.36 8.62
N ARG A 16 26.76 3.03 9.11
CA ARG A 16 26.62 4.20 9.99
C ARG A 16 25.81 5.32 9.34
N ASN A 17 26.04 5.58 8.06
CA ASN A 17 25.32 6.62 7.31
C ASN A 17 23.81 6.31 7.22
N TRP A 18 23.43 5.04 6.99
CA TRP A 18 22.02 4.65 6.96
C TRP A 18 21.34 4.75 8.32
N VAL A 19 22.05 4.38 9.40
CA VAL A 19 21.54 4.55 10.76
C VAL A 19 21.31 6.03 11.09
N LEU A 20 22.27 6.90 10.74
CA LEU A 20 22.12 8.35 10.95
C LEU A 20 20.93 8.91 10.16
N LEU A 21 20.74 8.45 8.92
CA LEU A 21 19.61 8.87 8.09
C LEU A 21 18.27 8.37 8.64
N LEU A 22 18.23 7.16 9.21
CA LEU A 22 17.05 6.65 9.91
C LEU A 22 16.72 7.47 11.16
N ILE A 23 17.71 7.81 11.98
CA ILE A 23 17.53 8.68 13.16
C ILE A 23 17.00 10.05 12.71
N PHE A 24 17.58 10.62 11.66
CA PHE A 24 17.12 11.88 11.09
C PHE A 24 15.66 11.79 10.61
N GLY A 25 15.29 10.75 9.87
CA GLY A 25 13.91 10.51 9.44
C GLY A 25 12.94 10.35 10.62
N LEU A 26 13.33 9.65 11.68
CA LEU A 26 12.52 9.54 12.90
C LEU A 26 12.31 10.90 13.57
N LEU A 27 13.36 11.73 13.68
CA LEU A 27 13.26 13.08 14.23
C LEU A 27 12.32 13.96 13.39
N LEU A 28 12.37 13.86 12.07
CA LEU A 28 11.43 14.56 11.19
C LEU A 28 9.99 14.12 11.46
N ASN A 29 9.72 12.81 11.57
CA ASN A 29 8.38 12.32 11.86
C ASN A 29 7.89 12.76 13.24
N ILE A 30 8.76 12.84 14.25
CA ILE A 30 8.42 13.41 15.57
C ILE A 30 8.01 14.87 15.41
N ILE A 31 8.83 15.70 14.75
CA ILE A 31 8.55 17.12 14.56
C ILE A 31 7.20 17.30 13.87
N VAL A 32 6.98 16.62 12.75
CA VAL A 32 5.77 16.79 11.96
C VAL A 32 4.53 16.27 12.71
N SER A 33 4.65 15.18 13.48
CA SER A 33 3.53 14.65 14.29
C SER A 33 3.04 15.63 15.37
N PHE A 34 3.89 16.52 15.87
CA PHE A 34 3.51 17.48 16.93
C PHE A 34 3.40 18.93 16.46
N THR A 35 3.62 19.19 15.17
CA THR A 35 3.53 20.55 14.59
C THR A 35 2.52 20.69 13.47
N SER A 36 2.07 19.57 12.90
CA SER A 36 1.09 19.58 11.82
C SER A 36 -0.33 19.50 12.36
N ASP A 37 -1.25 20.20 11.70
CA ASP A 37 -2.69 19.99 11.91
C ASP A 37 -3.11 18.60 11.42
N LEU A 38 -4.19 18.07 11.99
CA LEU A 38 -4.82 16.85 11.50
C LEU A 38 -5.27 16.98 10.04
N GLY A 39 -5.23 15.85 9.33
CA GLY A 39 -5.71 15.76 7.97
C GLY A 39 -7.22 15.90 7.87
N LEU A 40 -7.70 16.38 6.71
CA LEU A 40 -9.13 16.43 6.41
C LEU A 40 -9.78 15.06 6.58
N ASP A 41 -9.20 14.00 6.00
CA ASP A 41 -9.72 12.64 6.13
C ASP A 41 -9.81 12.20 7.60
N THR A 42 -8.81 12.53 8.40
CA THR A 42 -8.79 12.25 9.84
C THR A 42 -9.94 12.95 10.55
N HIS A 43 -10.17 14.24 10.27
CA HIS A 43 -11.30 14.99 10.81
C HIS A 43 -12.66 14.41 10.40
N VAL A 44 -12.81 14.01 9.13
CA VAL A 44 -14.04 13.38 8.64
C VAL A 44 -14.32 12.08 9.39
N HIS A 45 -13.30 11.27 9.65
CA HIS A 45 -13.45 10.02 10.39
C HIS A 45 -13.67 10.22 11.89
N MET A 46 -13.04 11.21 12.51
CA MET A 46 -13.35 11.61 13.90
C MET A 46 -14.79 12.12 14.04
N ALA A 47 -15.31 12.83 13.04
CA ALA A 47 -16.70 13.27 13.04
C ALA A 47 -17.68 12.08 12.97
N ARG A 48 -17.37 11.04 12.18
CA ARG A 48 -18.16 9.80 12.15
C ARG A 48 -18.11 9.05 13.47
N ASP A 49 -16.96 9.03 14.14
CA ASP A 49 -16.85 8.41 15.46
C ASP A 49 -17.72 9.15 16.48
N SER A 50 -17.71 10.48 16.45
CA SER A 50 -18.58 11.28 17.32
C SER A 50 -20.08 11.05 17.05
N SER A 51 -20.49 10.92 15.78
CA SER A 51 -21.90 10.64 15.47
C SER A 51 -22.31 9.24 15.91
N LEU A 52 -21.41 8.26 15.80
CA LEU A 52 -21.66 6.88 16.22
C LEU A 52 -21.91 6.80 17.73
N ALA A 53 -21.16 7.59 18.52
CA ALA A 53 -21.35 7.68 19.96
C ALA A 53 -22.72 8.28 20.35
N ASP A 54 -23.25 9.20 19.53
CA ASP A 54 -24.49 9.92 19.81
C ASP A 54 -25.76 9.27 19.23
N SER A 55 -25.65 8.62 18.07
CA SER A 55 -26.81 8.22 17.24
C SER A 55 -26.80 6.77 16.76
N GLU A 56 -25.88 5.94 17.25
CA GLU A 56 -25.65 4.54 16.82
C GLU A 56 -25.30 4.37 15.32
N GLU A 57 -25.26 5.46 14.55
CA GLU A 57 -24.89 5.47 13.13
C GLU A 57 -23.66 6.35 12.87
N ALA A 58 -22.72 5.83 12.07
CA ALA A 58 -21.52 6.55 11.64
C ALA A 58 -21.82 7.43 10.41
N THR A 59 -22.56 8.52 10.62
CA THR A 59 -22.94 9.52 9.62
C THR A 59 -22.12 10.81 9.79
N LEU A 60 -22.21 11.71 8.82
CA LEU A 60 -21.56 13.02 8.88
C LEU A 60 -22.60 14.08 9.26
N PRO A 61 -22.31 14.94 10.26
CA PRO A 61 -23.30 15.90 10.76
C PRO A 61 -23.62 17.00 9.73
N TRP A 62 -22.82 17.13 8.66
CA TRP A 62 -23.02 18.09 7.57
C TRP A 62 -23.50 17.44 6.25
N GLY A 63 -23.70 16.13 6.21
CA GLY A 63 -24.09 15.40 4.99
C GLY A 63 -22.92 14.78 4.22
N HIS A 64 -23.23 14.17 3.06
CA HIS A 64 -22.25 13.49 2.21
C HIS A 64 -21.11 14.44 1.78
N THR A 65 -19.87 13.93 1.78
CA THR A 65 -18.67 14.63 1.26
C THR A 65 -18.72 14.97 -0.25
N ARG A 66 -19.74 14.50 -0.97
CA ARG A 66 -20.01 14.75 -2.39
C ARG A 66 -21.48 15.14 -2.47
N PRO A 67 -21.84 16.36 -2.02
CA PRO A 67 -23.23 16.77 -1.95
C PRO A 67 -23.82 16.90 -3.35
N LEU A 68 -25.14 16.67 -3.47
CA LEU A 68 -25.88 16.88 -4.72
C LEU A 68 -25.89 18.36 -5.14
N ASP A 69 -25.95 19.25 -4.16
CA ASP A 69 -25.75 20.67 -4.32
C ASP A 69 -24.43 21.07 -3.63
N PRO A 70 -23.40 21.51 -4.38
CA PRO A 70 -22.12 21.94 -3.84
C PRO A 70 -22.21 23.06 -2.79
N MET A 71 -23.30 23.83 -2.77
CA MET A 71 -23.51 24.95 -1.86
C MET A 71 -24.39 24.60 -0.65
N ALA A 72 -24.90 23.37 -0.55
CA ALA A 72 -25.79 22.97 0.54
C ALA A 72 -25.15 21.88 1.43
N SER A 73 -25.22 22.10 2.74
CA SER A 73 -25.03 21.04 3.74
C SER A 73 -26.38 20.38 4.00
N ASN A 74 -26.48 19.07 3.76
CA ASN A 74 -27.70 18.30 3.98
C ASN A 74 -27.40 17.07 4.86
N PRO A 75 -27.60 17.17 6.19
CA PRO A 75 -27.36 16.07 7.12
C PRO A 75 -28.20 14.82 6.83
N GLU A 76 -29.42 14.98 6.29
CA GLU A 76 -30.28 13.85 5.92
C GLU A 76 -29.73 13.05 4.74
N TYR A 77 -28.91 13.68 3.90
CA TYR A 77 -28.17 13.01 2.82
C TYR A 77 -26.76 12.65 3.30
N SER A 78 -26.65 11.89 4.38
CA SER A 78 -25.38 11.29 4.81
C SER A 78 -25.46 9.77 4.77
N PRO A 79 -24.66 9.08 3.94
CA PRO A 79 -24.59 7.63 4.02
C PRO A 79 -23.98 7.22 5.36
N SER A 80 -24.61 6.27 6.04
CA SER A 80 -23.97 5.54 7.12
C SER A 80 -22.92 4.61 6.54
N VAL A 81 -21.80 4.47 7.25
CA VAL A 81 -20.69 3.58 6.83
C VAL A 81 -20.47 2.58 7.95
N ASP A 82 -20.44 1.28 7.61
CA ASP A 82 -20.22 0.22 8.61
C ASP A 82 -18.73 -0.02 8.91
N PHE A 83 -17.88 0.26 7.92
CA PHE A 83 -16.45 -0.03 7.95
C PHE A 83 -15.62 1.24 7.89
N GLY A 84 -14.48 1.22 8.56
CA GLY A 84 -13.53 2.32 8.50
C GLY A 84 -12.63 2.35 9.71
N TRP A 85 -11.50 3.00 9.54
CA TRP A 85 -10.57 3.24 10.64
C TRP A 85 -11.06 4.19 11.74
N TYR A 86 -12.23 4.82 11.58
CA TYR A 86 -12.85 5.61 12.65
C TYR A 86 -13.12 4.78 13.91
N HIS A 87 -13.38 3.48 13.77
CA HIS A 87 -13.60 2.54 14.88
C HIS A 87 -12.44 2.43 15.88
N PHE A 88 -11.23 2.84 15.49
CA PHE A 88 -10.05 2.77 16.37
C PHE A 88 -9.30 4.09 16.47
N LEU A 89 -9.87 5.19 15.97
CA LEU A 89 -9.31 6.53 16.15
C LEU A 89 -9.51 6.98 17.61
N PRO A 90 -8.47 7.51 18.28
CA PRO A 90 -8.64 8.15 19.57
C PRO A 90 -9.52 9.40 19.48
N SER A 91 -10.28 9.69 20.52
CA SER A 91 -11.15 10.87 20.59
C SER A 91 -10.41 12.19 20.84
N ILE A 92 -9.19 12.14 21.36
CA ILE A 92 -8.37 13.31 21.70
C ILE A 92 -7.29 13.50 20.64
N GLU A 93 -7.19 14.69 20.06
CA GLU A 93 -6.24 15.06 18.99
C GLU A 93 -4.78 14.67 19.31
N ASN A 94 -4.28 14.98 20.51
CA ASN A 94 -2.93 14.59 20.91
C ASN A 94 -2.70 13.06 20.86
N ASN A 95 -3.71 12.26 21.19
CA ASN A 95 -3.63 10.81 21.11
C ASN A 95 -3.67 10.32 19.67
N VAL A 96 -4.37 11.03 18.77
CA VAL A 96 -4.39 10.76 17.33
C VAL A 96 -2.99 10.98 16.74
N HIS A 97 -2.33 12.09 17.08
CA HIS A 97 -0.93 12.33 16.66
C HIS A 97 0.04 11.28 17.21
N PHE A 98 -0.12 10.88 18.48
CA PHE A 98 0.68 9.80 19.05
C PHE A 98 0.44 8.46 18.34
N LEU A 99 -0.80 8.15 17.98
CA LEU A 99 -1.13 6.97 17.18
C LEU A 99 -0.44 7.01 15.81
N GLY A 100 -0.50 8.15 15.11
CA GLY A 100 0.19 8.34 13.82
C GLY A 100 1.68 8.05 13.91
N PHE A 101 2.36 8.64 14.90
CA PHE A 101 3.79 8.40 15.15
C PHE A 101 4.09 6.94 15.52
N SER A 102 3.25 6.32 16.36
CA SER A 102 3.38 4.91 16.75
C SER A 102 3.27 3.97 15.55
N LEU A 103 2.32 4.24 14.64
CA LEU A 103 2.15 3.50 13.40
C LEU A 103 3.39 3.65 12.49
N MET A 104 3.97 4.84 12.39
CA MET A 104 5.20 5.03 11.62
C MET A 104 6.38 4.24 12.20
N CYS A 105 6.51 4.22 13.53
CA CYS A 105 7.50 3.37 14.21
C CYS A 105 7.27 1.88 13.93
N MET A 106 6.01 1.44 13.95
CA MET A 106 5.63 0.06 13.60
C MET A 106 5.97 -0.27 12.15
N LEU A 107 5.70 0.62 11.21
CA LEU A 107 6.04 0.47 9.80
C LEU A 107 7.56 0.29 9.60
N ILE A 108 8.35 1.15 10.24
CA ILE A 108 9.83 1.08 10.23
C ILE A 108 10.29 -0.26 10.80
N PHE A 109 9.75 -0.68 11.94
CA PHE A 109 10.10 -1.94 12.58
C PHE A 109 9.79 -3.15 11.70
N LEU A 110 8.58 -3.20 11.12
CA LEU A 110 8.18 -4.29 10.22
C LEU A 110 9.03 -4.33 8.95
N THR A 111 9.42 -3.17 8.42
CA THR A 111 10.34 -3.08 7.28
C THR A 111 11.72 -3.66 7.63
N ILE A 112 12.29 -3.36 8.80
CA ILE A 112 13.56 -3.98 9.22
C ILE A 112 13.36 -5.50 9.40
N LEU A 113 12.25 -5.91 10.00
CA LEU A 113 11.97 -7.31 10.30
C LEU A 113 11.86 -8.16 9.03
N ILE A 114 11.13 -7.69 8.01
CA ILE A 114 10.96 -8.47 6.77
C ILE A 114 12.30 -8.67 6.05
N PHE A 115 13.14 -7.63 5.98
CA PHE A 115 14.48 -7.72 5.40
C PHE A 115 15.43 -8.56 6.25
N LYS A 116 15.27 -8.59 7.58
CA LYS A 116 16.01 -9.52 8.44
C LYS A 116 15.63 -10.99 8.18
N ILE A 117 14.36 -11.27 7.84
CA ILE A 117 13.86 -12.63 7.62
C ILE A 117 14.21 -13.18 6.23
N TYR A 118 14.17 -12.33 5.19
CA TYR A 118 14.33 -12.74 3.78
C TYR A 118 15.60 -12.21 3.11
N GLY A 119 16.31 -11.27 3.72
CA GLY A 119 17.52 -10.66 3.16
C GLY A 119 18.56 -10.34 4.21
N SER A 120 19.09 -9.11 4.16
CA SER A 120 20.07 -8.60 5.11
C SER A 120 19.48 -7.51 5.99
N ILE A 121 19.84 -7.50 7.28
CA ILE A 121 19.48 -6.45 8.22
C ILE A 121 20.00 -5.08 7.79
N GLU A 122 21.15 -5.02 7.11
CA GLU A 122 21.73 -3.77 6.61
C GLU A 122 20.83 -3.15 5.52
N ASN A 123 20.32 -3.98 4.62
CA ASN A 123 19.34 -3.55 3.61
C ASN A 123 18.03 -3.13 4.28
N GLY A 124 17.60 -3.83 5.33
CA GLY A 124 16.43 -3.45 6.13
C GLY A 124 16.57 -2.05 6.74
N ILE A 125 17.72 -1.74 7.35
CA ILE A 125 18.00 -0.41 7.90
C ILE A 125 18.00 0.64 6.78
N ALA A 126 18.62 0.36 5.63
CA ALA A 126 18.66 1.28 4.50
C ALA A 126 17.26 1.58 3.94
N VAL A 127 16.44 0.56 3.72
CA VAL A 127 15.07 0.72 3.22
C VAL A 127 14.18 1.41 4.24
N SER A 128 14.29 1.06 5.53
CA SER A 128 13.58 1.77 6.60
C SER A 128 13.99 3.24 6.71
N ALA A 129 15.26 3.55 6.47
CA ALA A 129 15.74 4.94 6.45
C ALA A 129 15.08 5.71 5.30
N ILE A 130 14.99 5.11 4.11
CA ILE A 130 14.28 5.67 2.95
C ILE A 130 12.79 5.90 3.28
N VAL A 131 12.12 4.90 3.87
CA VAL A 131 10.72 5.03 4.31
C VAL A 131 10.54 6.18 5.30
N ALA A 132 11.46 6.31 6.27
CA ALA A 132 11.41 7.35 7.30
C ALA A 132 11.57 8.78 6.74
N ILE A 133 12.40 8.97 5.71
CA ILE A 133 12.59 10.28 5.08
C ILE A 133 11.64 10.54 3.90
N HIS A 134 10.80 9.58 3.54
CA HIS A 134 9.95 9.68 2.36
C HIS A 134 8.88 10.76 2.57
N PRO A 135 8.77 11.79 1.70
CA PRO A 135 7.86 12.92 1.91
C PRO A 135 6.41 12.51 2.14
N THR A 136 5.92 11.51 1.41
CA THR A 136 4.53 11.01 1.56
C THR A 136 4.29 10.38 2.93
N PHE A 137 5.27 9.67 3.49
CA PHE A 137 5.11 9.07 4.82
C PHE A 137 5.27 10.10 5.93
N ILE A 138 6.15 11.09 5.75
CA ILE A 138 6.25 12.23 6.67
C ILE A 138 4.90 12.98 6.73
N PHE A 139 4.33 13.29 5.57
CA PHE A 139 3.04 13.98 5.46
C PHE A 139 1.88 13.15 6.02
N ALA A 140 1.82 11.87 5.67
CA ALA A 140 0.80 10.95 6.18
C ALA A 140 0.90 10.76 7.70
N THR A 141 2.10 10.66 8.25
CA THR A 141 2.30 10.54 9.71
C THR A 141 1.88 11.82 10.43
N GLY A 142 2.28 12.98 9.89
CA GLY A 142 1.94 14.30 10.44
C GLY A 142 0.45 14.56 10.58
N ARG A 143 -0.27 14.31 9.48
CA ARG A 143 -1.73 14.52 9.38
C ARG A 143 -2.55 13.30 9.84
N VAL A 144 -1.84 12.24 10.24
CA VAL A 144 -2.39 10.96 10.67
C VAL A 144 -3.29 10.34 9.62
N PHE A 145 -2.89 10.34 8.35
CA PHE A 145 -3.65 9.72 7.28
C PHE A 145 -3.56 8.18 7.29
N PRO A 146 -4.56 7.46 6.76
CA PRO A 146 -4.61 5.99 6.83
C PRO A 146 -3.53 5.29 6.00
N GLU A 147 -2.79 6.01 5.14
CA GLU A 147 -1.75 5.48 4.26
C GLU A 147 -0.65 4.73 5.03
N VAL A 148 -0.31 5.16 6.25
CA VAL A 148 0.68 4.47 7.09
C VAL A 148 0.16 3.09 7.49
N ILE A 149 -1.13 2.98 7.84
CA ILE A 149 -1.79 1.72 8.20
C ILE A 149 -1.88 0.80 6.99
N VAL A 150 -2.27 1.36 5.83
CA VAL A 150 -2.31 0.63 4.56
C VAL A 150 -0.93 0.09 4.20
N ALA A 151 0.14 0.87 4.42
CA ALA A 151 1.52 0.42 4.18
C ALA A 151 1.93 -0.71 5.12
N ILE A 152 1.55 -0.66 6.41
CA ILE A 152 1.79 -1.75 7.38
C ILE A 152 1.16 -3.06 6.88
N PHE A 153 -0.13 -3.03 6.50
CA PHE A 153 -0.79 -4.21 5.97
C PHE A 153 -0.27 -4.61 4.59
N THR A 154 0.26 -3.68 3.80
CA THR A 154 0.95 -4.02 2.55
C THR A 154 2.23 -4.82 2.84
N ILE A 155 3.00 -4.47 3.88
CA ILE A 155 4.17 -5.26 4.31
C ILE A 155 3.75 -6.65 4.82
N VAL A 156 2.66 -6.74 5.60
CA VAL A 156 2.14 -8.04 6.07
C VAL A 156 1.66 -8.90 4.89
N MET A 157 1.07 -8.30 3.87
CA MET A 157 0.68 -9.00 2.65
C MET A 157 1.90 -9.47 1.85
N ILE A 158 2.93 -8.63 1.69
CA ILE A 158 4.21 -9.01 1.09
C ILE A 158 4.82 -10.18 1.88
N PHE A 159 4.84 -10.10 3.21
CA PHE A 159 5.30 -11.19 4.06
C PHE A 159 4.53 -12.49 3.79
N GLY A 160 3.20 -12.41 3.66
CA GLY A 160 2.34 -13.51 3.26
C GLY A 160 2.77 -14.16 1.95
N LEU A 161 2.94 -13.35 0.89
CA LEU A 161 3.39 -13.82 -0.43
C LEU A 161 4.72 -14.57 -0.37
N LEU A 162 5.65 -14.10 0.47
CA LEU A 162 6.99 -14.68 0.61
C LEU A 162 7.03 -15.99 1.42
N ILE A 163 5.99 -16.31 2.21
CA ILE A 163 5.95 -17.55 3.01
C ILE A 163 6.04 -18.80 2.13
N TYR A 164 5.43 -18.75 0.94
CA TYR A 164 5.43 -19.88 0.01
C TYR A 164 6.84 -20.33 -0.37
N GLU A 165 7.80 -19.40 -0.50
CA GLU A 165 9.18 -19.74 -0.83
C GLU A 165 9.87 -20.57 0.24
N LYS A 166 9.61 -20.25 1.51
CA LYS A 166 10.17 -21.02 2.63
C LYS A 166 9.47 -22.37 2.78
N TRP A 167 8.17 -22.42 2.54
CA TRP A 167 7.35 -23.61 2.73
C TRP A 167 6.61 -23.99 1.44
N GLN A 168 7.30 -24.61 0.49
CA GLN A 168 6.71 -25.11 -0.78
C GLN A 168 5.77 -26.33 -0.61
N SER A 169 5.10 -26.45 0.53
CA SER A 169 4.06 -27.43 0.82
C SER A 169 2.67 -26.84 0.55
N TRP A 170 1.63 -27.68 0.51
CA TRP A 170 0.25 -27.18 0.43
C TRP A 170 -0.13 -26.30 1.62
N ASN A 171 0.46 -26.55 2.79
CA ASN A 171 0.28 -25.71 3.97
C ASN A 171 0.87 -24.31 3.76
N GLY A 172 2.00 -24.17 3.06
CA GLY A 172 2.56 -22.86 2.76
C GLY A 172 1.77 -22.09 1.71
N VAL A 173 1.19 -22.78 0.72
CA VAL A 173 0.22 -22.19 -0.23
C VAL A 173 -0.98 -21.60 0.53
N LEU A 174 -1.57 -22.40 1.42
CA LEU A 174 -2.73 -21.98 2.19
C LEU A 174 -2.39 -20.83 3.15
N SER A 175 -1.28 -20.93 3.88
CA SER A 175 -0.82 -19.87 4.79
C SER A 175 -0.52 -18.57 4.06
N SER A 176 0.17 -18.62 2.90
CA SER A 176 0.43 -17.43 2.08
C SER A 176 -0.86 -16.75 1.66
N SER A 177 -1.82 -17.54 1.14
CA SER A 177 -3.13 -17.05 0.71
C SER A 177 -3.94 -16.44 1.86
N ILE A 178 -4.02 -17.11 3.02
CA ILE A 178 -4.77 -16.62 4.18
C ILE A 178 -4.15 -15.34 4.74
N ILE A 179 -2.84 -15.30 4.96
CA ILE A 179 -2.16 -14.12 5.55
C ILE A 179 -2.29 -12.93 4.61
N SER A 180 -2.02 -13.12 3.32
CA SER A 180 -2.14 -12.06 2.31
C SER A 180 -3.59 -11.59 2.14
N GLY A 181 -4.54 -12.52 2.11
CA GLY A 181 -5.98 -12.25 2.03
C GLY A 181 -6.48 -11.47 3.23
N LEU A 182 -6.23 -11.93 4.46
CA LEU A 182 -6.63 -11.22 5.68
C LEU A 182 -6.01 -9.82 5.74
N SER A 183 -4.75 -9.68 5.32
CA SER A 183 -4.09 -8.37 5.25
C SER A 183 -4.78 -7.42 4.27
N MET A 184 -5.19 -7.91 3.09
CA MET A 184 -6.04 -7.14 2.18
C MET A 184 -7.40 -6.78 2.81
N GLY A 185 -8.01 -7.70 3.55
CA GLY A 185 -9.24 -7.44 4.30
C GLY A 185 -9.07 -6.27 5.27
N SER A 186 -7.95 -6.19 5.98
CA SER A 186 -7.63 -5.05 6.85
C SER A 186 -7.43 -3.74 6.07
N ILE A 187 -6.80 -3.78 4.89
CA ILE A 187 -6.67 -2.60 4.02
C ILE A 187 -8.05 -2.09 3.59
N LEU A 188 -8.92 -3.00 3.14
CA LEU A 188 -10.28 -2.68 2.73
C LEU A 188 -11.09 -2.10 3.89
N PHE A 189 -10.99 -2.71 5.07
CA PHE A 189 -11.63 -2.22 6.30
C PHE A 189 -11.19 -0.78 6.61
N VAL A 190 -9.88 -0.49 6.60
CA VAL A 190 -9.35 0.85 6.85
C VAL A 190 -9.89 1.87 5.85
N LYS A 191 -9.97 1.49 4.57
CA LYS A 191 -10.52 2.32 3.48
C LYS A 191 -12.06 2.41 3.49
N GLY A 192 -12.75 1.74 4.42
CA GLY A 192 -14.21 1.74 4.50
C GLY A 192 -14.90 0.95 3.39
N ILE A 193 -14.18 0.00 2.78
CA ILE A 193 -14.70 -0.92 1.77
C ILE A 193 -15.01 -2.25 2.45
N ASN A 194 -16.04 -2.96 1.98
CA ASN A 194 -16.42 -4.26 2.52
C ASN A 194 -15.21 -5.23 2.56
N PRO A 195 -14.77 -5.66 3.77
CA PRO A 195 -13.59 -6.51 3.91
C PRO A 195 -13.73 -7.88 3.26
N TRP A 196 -14.95 -8.37 3.01
CA TRP A 196 -15.19 -9.67 2.39
C TRP A 196 -14.63 -9.79 0.97
N TYR A 197 -14.39 -8.68 0.27
CA TYR A 197 -13.70 -8.72 -1.02
C TYR A 197 -12.26 -9.24 -0.93
N CYS A 198 -11.70 -9.38 0.28
CA CYS A 198 -10.44 -10.05 0.51
C CYS A 198 -10.41 -11.51 0.02
N LEU A 199 -11.57 -12.17 -0.05
CA LEU A 199 -11.71 -13.54 -0.56
C LEU A 199 -11.27 -13.65 -2.03
N VAL A 200 -11.42 -12.57 -2.80
CA VAL A 200 -10.94 -12.51 -4.19
C VAL A 200 -9.41 -12.59 -4.21
N VAL A 201 -8.73 -11.75 -3.41
CA VAL A 201 -7.27 -11.76 -3.32
C VAL A 201 -6.75 -13.08 -2.77
N MET A 202 -7.40 -13.62 -1.74
CA MET A 202 -7.10 -14.94 -1.19
C MET A 202 -7.15 -16.02 -2.28
N SER A 203 -8.22 -16.03 -3.08
CA SER A 203 -8.42 -16.99 -4.18
C SER A 203 -7.36 -16.82 -5.28
N LEU A 204 -7.04 -15.59 -5.68
CA LEU A 204 -6.03 -15.32 -6.70
C LEU A 204 -4.64 -15.78 -6.27
N ILE A 205 -4.24 -15.50 -5.03
CA ILE A 205 -2.94 -15.91 -4.48
C ILE A 205 -2.87 -17.44 -4.35
N LEU A 206 -3.98 -18.07 -3.90
CA LEU A 206 -4.08 -19.53 -3.85
C LEU A 206 -3.88 -20.14 -5.24
N LEU A 207 -4.57 -19.60 -6.26
CA LEU A 207 -4.43 -20.06 -7.64
C LEU A 207 -3.01 -19.86 -8.17
N TRP A 208 -2.39 -18.71 -7.91
CA TRP A 208 -1.03 -18.41 -8.36
C TRP A 208 0.00 -19.40 -7.81
N HIS A 209 0.01 -19.61 -6.48
CA HIS A 209 0.92 -20.58 -5.87
C HIS A 209 0.58 -22.02 -6.21
N SER A 210 -0.71 -22.36 -6.38
CA SER A 210 -1.10 -23.71 -6.81
C SER A 210 -0.65 -24.01 -8.23
N ALA A 211 -0.72 -23.02 -9.13
CA ALA A 211 -0.25 -23.14 -10.51
C ALA A 211 1.26 -23.43 -10.58
N ASP A 212 2.07 -22.78 -9.74
CA ASP A 212 3.52 -23.03 -9.66
C ASP A 212 3.81 -24.51 -9.31
N LYS A 213 3.00 -25.14 -8.45
CA LYS A 213 3.13 -26.57 -8.12
C LYS A 213 2.71 -27.52 -9.22
N MET A 214 1.92 -27.08 -10.21
CA MET A 214 1.37 -27.96 -11.24
C MET A 214 2.38 -28.32 -12.36
N GLY A 215 3.63 -27.87 -12.28
CA GLY A 215 4.74 -28.19 -13.19
C GLY A 215 4.59 -27.59 -14.59
N LYS A 216 3.42 -27.73 -15.23
CA LYS A 216 3.10 -27.17 -16.55
C LYS A 216 3.13 -25.64 -16.60
N TRP A 217 2.88 -24.98 -15.46
CA TRP A 217 2.82 -23.53 -15.36
C TRP A 217 4.07 -22.93 -14.72
N TYR A 218 5.05 -23.76 -14.36
CA TYR A 218 6.23 -23.38 -13.58
C TYR A 218 7.07 -22.28 -14.23
N GLU A 219 7.32 -22.38 -15.55
CA GLU A 219 8.06 -21.36 -16.30
C GLU A 219 7.31 -20.01 -16.34
N PHE A 220 5.97 -20.06 -16.34
CA PHE A 220 5.13 -18.87 -16.41
C PHE A 220 5.01 -18.17 -15.05
N THR A 221 4.77 -18.93 -13.98
CA THR A 221 4.63 -18.37 -12.60
C THR A 221 5.92 -17.75 -12.09
N ARG A 222 7.07 -18.17 -12.64
CA ARG A 222 8.39 -17.65 -12.28
C ARG A 222 8.89 -16.53 -13.18
N SER A 223 8.18 -16.23 -14.27
CA SER A 223 8.55 -15.15 -15.19
C SER A 223 7.97 -13.81 -14.72
N PRO A 224 8.82 -12.82 -14.38
CA PRO A 224 8.38 -11.47 -14.05
C PRO A 224 7.52 -10.84 -15.13
N SER A 225 7.87 -11.08 -16.40
CA SER A 225 7.15 -10.55 -17.55
C SER A 225 5.70 -11.03 -17.62
N PHE A 226 5.47 -12.29 -17.28
CA PHE A 226 4.17 -12.91 -17.29
C PHE A 226 3.32 -12.40 -16.13
N ALA A 227 3.91 -12.31 -14.94
CA ALA A 227 3.26 -11.76 -13.75
C ALA A 227 2.80 -10.31 -13.97
N ILE A 228 3.61 -9.45 -14.61
CA ILE A 228 3.21 -8.08 -14.97
C ILE A 228 2.01 -8.09 -15.93
N LYS A 229 2.07 -8.88 -17.01
CA LYS A 229 0.99 -8.93 -17.99
C LYS A 229 -0.32 -9.38 -17.34
N ILE A 230 -0.29 -10.46 -16.57
CA ILE A 230 -1.46 -10.94 -15.85
C ILE A 230 -1.96 -9.90 -14.84
N GLY A 231 -1.06 -9.24 -14.10
CA GLY A 231 -1.42 -8.21 -13.14
C GLY A 231 -2.12 -7.02 -13.81
N ILE A 232 -1.55 -6.46 -14.88
CA ILE A 232 -2.13 -5.33 -15.61
C ILE A 232 -3.45 -5.73 -16.28
N PHE A 233 -3.44 -6.75 -17.15
CA PHE A 233 -4.63 -7.13 -17.91
C PHE A 233 -5.73 -7.68 -17.01
N GLY A 234 -5.37 -8.49 -16.00
CA GLY A 234 -6.32 -9.01 -15.02
C GLY A 234 -7.00 -7.91 -14.22
N THR A 235 -6.23 -6.90 -13.78
CA THR A 235 -6.79 -5.75 -13.06
C THR A 235 -7.69 -4.91 -13.96
N LEU A 236 -7.26 -4.59 -15.19
CA LEU A 236 -8.09 -3.83 -16.13
C LEU A 236 -9.39 -4.56 -16.50
N ILE A 237 -9.33 -5.88 -16.71
CA ILE A 237 -10.52 -6.70 -16.95
C ILE A 237 -11.45 -6.66 -15.73
N GLY A 238 -10.90 -6.82 -14.52
CA GLY A 238 -11.68 -6.74 -13.28
C GLY A 238 -12.37 -5.38 -13.11
N LEU A 239 -11.63 -4.28 -13.31
CA LEU A 239 -12.15 -2.91 -13.22
C LEU A 239 -13.17 -2.62 -14.32
N PHE A 240 -13.00 -3.17 -15.52
CA PHE A 240 -13.99 -3.11 -16.58
C PHE A 240 -15.29 -3.81 -16.19
N PHE A 241 -15.23 -5.01 -15.59
CA PHE A 241 -16.42 -5.69 -15.10
C PHE A 241 -17.11 -4.91 -13.97
N VAL A 242 -16.35 -4.35 -13.02
CA VAL A 242 -16.90 -3.49 -11.96
C VAL A 242 -17.55 -2.25 -12.58
N THR A 243 -16.95 -1.68 -13.62
CA THR A 243 -17.53 -0.57 -14.38
C THR A 243 -18.89 -0.94 -14.95
N LEU A 244 -19.04 -2.11 -15.58
CA LEU A 244 -20.30 -2.56 -16.15
C LEU A 244 -21.41 -2.70 -15.10
N ILE A 245 -21.08 -3.10 -13.87
CA ILE A 245 -22.06 -3.36 -12.81
C ILE A 245 -22.37 -2.11 -11.98
N SER A 246 -21.40 -1.20 -11.82
CA SER A 246 -21.52 -0.06 -10.92
C SER A 246 -22.35 1.08 -11.53
N ASP A 247 -23.28 1.61 -10.74
CA ASP A 247 -24.17 2.71 -11.10
C ASP A 247 -23.86 4.00 -10.33
N SER A 248 -22.74 4.05 -9.61
CA SER A 248 -22.33 5.24 -8.85
C SER A 248 -20.81 5.44 -8.80
N GLY A 249 -20.38 6.65 -8.40
CA GLY A 249 -18.97 6.97 -8.20
C GLY A 249 -18.13 7.00 -9.48
N THR A 250 -16.83 6.72 -9.34
CA THR A 250 -15.85 6.79 -10.45
C THR A 250 -16.22 5.86 -11.59
N PHE A 251 -16.70 4.65 -11.28
CA PHE A 251 -17.09 3.65 -12.26
C PHE A 251 -18.30 4.09 -13.10
N TYR A 252 -19.25 4.84 -12.53
CA TYR A 252 -20.32 5.46 -13.30
C TYR A 252 -19.78 6.52 -14.27
N THR A 253 -18.80 7.33 -13.86
CA THR A 253 -18.15 8.32 -14.74
C THR A 253 -17.48 7.68 -15.96
N VAL A 254 -16.93 6.45 -15.83
CA VAL A 254 -16.38 5.71 -16.97
C VAL A 254 -17.45 5.43 -18.03
N LYS A 255 -18.69 5.11 -17.60
CA LYS A 255 -19.84 4.88 -18.48
C LYS A 255 -20.41 6.17 -19.06
N SER A 256 -20.60 7.20 -18.24
CA SER A 256 -21.31 8.42 -18.63
C SER A 256 -20.43 9.40 -19.39
N GLU A 257 -19.13 9.44 -19.07
CA GLU A 257 -18.17 10.43 -19.58
C GLU A 257 -16.90 9.75 -20.10
N THR A 258 -17.07 8.69 -20.92
CA THR A 258 -15.97 7.81 -21.35
C THR A 258 -14.80 8.56 -21.98
N LEU A 259 -15.06 9.53 -22.86
CA LEU A 259 -13.99 10.27 -23.54
C LEU A 259 -13.17 11.12 -22.55
N ARG A 260 -13.86 11.77 -21.60
CA ARG A 260 -13.22 12.55 -20.54
C ARG A 260 -12.39 11.63 -19.63
N PHE A 261 -12.94 10.49 -19.24
CA PHE A 261 -12.23 9.50 -18.45
C PHE A 261 -10.97 8.96 -19.16
N THR A 262 -11.06 8.57 -20.44
CA THR A 262 -9.89 8.10 -21.21
C THR A 262 -8.81 9.17 -21.33
N SER A 263 -9.19 10.44 -21.55
CA SER A 263 -8.22 11.54 -21.59
C SER A 263 -7.55 11.76 -20.23
N ALA A 264 -8.31 11.68 -19.13
CA ALA A 264 -7.79 11.80 -17.78
C ALA A 264 -6.86 10.62 -17.41
N LEU A 265 -7.20 9.41 -17.86
CA LEU A 265 -6.38 8.21 -17.65
C LEU A 265 -5.00 8.35 -18.30
N LEU A 266 -4.92 8.90 -19.52
CA LEU A 266 -3.63 9.17 -20.18
C LEU A 266 -2.79 10.17 -19.39
N VAL A 267 -3.41 11.21 -18.84
CA VAL A 267 -2.72 12.19 -17.99
C VAL A 267 -2.28 11.53 -16.68
N ALA A 268 -3.12 10.71 -16.06
CA ALA A 268 -2.83 9.99 -14.82
C ALA A 268 -1.66 9.01 -14.99
N ILE A 269 -1.55 8.31 -16.12
CA ILE A 269 -0.40 7.46 -16.45
C ILE A 269 0.91 8.26 -16.39
N VAL A 270 0.93 9.44 -17.02
CA VAL A 270 2.10 10.31 -17.04
C VAL A 270 2.41 10.84 -15.64
N ASP A 271 1.40 11.31 -14.92
CA ASP A 271 1.57 11.88 -13.59
C ASP A 271 2.04 10.82 -12.57
N VAL A 272 1.32 9.71 -12.44
CA VAL A 272 1.61 8.68 -11.43
C VAL A 272 2.92 7.94 -11.74
N ILE A 273 3.13 7.50 -12.98
CA ILE A 273 4.29 6.66 -13.32
C ILE A 273 5.52 7.52 -13.59
N ALA A 274 5.40 8.55 -14.43
CA ALA A 274 6.56 9.33 -14.86
C ALA A 274 6.93 10.42 -13.86
N ILE A 275 5.98 11.26 -13.42
CA ILE A 275 6.29 12.38 -12.53
C ILE A 275 6.48 11.87 -11.10
N TYR A 276 5.44 11.27 -10.53
CA TYR A 276 5.43 10.85 -9.14
C TYR A 276 6.33 9.62 -8.91
N GLY A 277 6.25 8.59 -9.75
CA GLY A 277 7.09 7.39 -9.61
C GLY A 277 8.59 7.68 -9.81
N LEU A 278 8.98 8.34 -10.90
CA LEU A 278 10.41 8.54 -11.19
C LEU A 278 11.04 9.63 -10.32
N PHE A 279 10.37 10.78 -10.24
CA PHE A 279 10.92 11.96 -9.58
C PHE A 279 10.42 12.11 -8.16
N GLY A 280 9.11 11.93 -7.92
CA GLY A 280 8.51 12.03 -6.58
C GLY A 280 9.04 10.96 -5.60
N MET A 281 9.16 9.71 -6.06
CA MET A 281 9.70 8.60 -5.28
C MET A 281 11.20 8.37 -5.50
N VAL A 282 11.86 9.22 -6.30
CA VAL A 282 13.30 9.15 -6.62
C VAL A 282 13.72 7.75 -7.12
N LEU A 283 12.86 7.10 -7.92
CA LEU A 283 13.15 5.77 -8.49
C LEU A 283 14.01 5.84 -9.76
N TRP A 284 14.20 7.03 -10.34
CA TRP A 284 15.01 7.22 -11.55
C TRP A 284 16.43 6.65 -11.52
N PRO A 285 17.19 6.61 -10.39
CA PRO A 285 18.54 6.04 -10.37
C PRO A 285 18.55 4.51 -10.49
N ILE A 286 17.40 3.87 -10.25
CA ILE A 286 17.25 2.41 -10.28
C ILE A 286 16.90 1.95 -11.72
N ILE A 287 16.45 2.87 -12.58
CA ILE A 287 15.98 2.57 -13.92
C ILE A 287 17.16 2.47 -14.89
N GLY A 288 17.19 1.38 -15.66
CA GLY A 288 18.29 1.03 -16.56
C GLY A 288 18.72 -0.42 -16.34
N ASN A 289 20.02 -0.63 -16.09
CA ASN A 289 20.62 -1.97 -16.03
C ASN A 289 19.98 -2.92 -15.01
N ASN A 290 19.45 -2.39 -13.90
CA ASN A 290 18.76 -3.21 -12.89
C ASN A 290 17.41 -3.73 -13.40
N PHE A 291 16.69 -2.94 -14.19
CA PHE A 291 15.42 -3.34 -14.78
C PHE A 291 15.60 -4.45 -15.82
N GLN A 292 16.67 -4.37 -16.62
CA GLN A 292 17.00 -5.42 -17.59
C GLN A 292 17.37 -6.74 -16.88
N LYS A 293 18.17 -6.67 -15.82
CA LYS A 293 18.51 -7.86 -15.01
C LYS A 293 17.28 -8.50 -14.37
N MET A 294 16.29 -7.72 -13.93
CA MET A 294 15.05 -8.28 -13.38
C MET A 294 14.28 -9.10 -14.43
N TRP A 295 14.36 -8.76 -15.71
CA TRP A 295 13.66 -9.48 -16.77
C TRP A 295 14.26 -10.85 -17.09
N GLU A 296 15.54 -11.04 -16.76
CA GLU A 296 16.29 -12.27 -16.97
C GLU A 296 16.20 -13.22 -15.77
N MET A 297 15.64 -12.77 -14.64
CA MET A 297 15.52 -13.58 -13.43
C MET A 297 14.28 -14.46 -13.45
N GLU A 298 14.47 -15.77 -13.31
CA GLU A 298 13.39 -16.72 -13.06
C GLU A 298 13.26 -16.99 -11.56
N SER A 299 12.33 -16.30 -10.91
CA SER A 299 12.06 -16.47 -9.48
C SER A 299 10.58 -16.23 -9.19
N HIS A 300 9.94 -17.19 -8.54
CA HIS A 300 8.53 -17.09 -8.14
C HIS A 300 8.31 -15.94 -7.16
N GLU A 301 9.28 -15.68 -6.28
CA GLU A 301 9.30 -14.55 -5.36
C GLU A 301 9.23 -13.21 -6.10
N ILE A 302 10.17 -13.01 -7.03
CA ILE A 302 10.33 -11.77 -7.78
C ILE A 302 9.12 -11.58 -8.70
N ALA A 303 8.66 -12.64 -9.37
CA ALA A 303 7.47 -12.61 -10.21
C ALA A 303 6.22 -12.26 -9.39
N GLY A 304 6.04 -12.86 -8.21
CA GLY A 304 4.93 -12.56 -7.31
C GLY A 304 4.93 -11.11 -6.83
N LEU A 305 6.07 -10.58 -6.39
CA LEU A 305 6.21 -9.19 -5.95
C LEU A 305 5.97 -8.19 -7.08
N ILE A 306 6.55 -8.42 -8.25
CA ILE A 306 6.37 -7.54 -9.41
C ILE A 306 4.93 -7.61 -9.92
N GLY A 307 4.33 -8.81 -9.95
CA GLY A 307 2.91 -8.98 -10.27
C GLY A 307 2.04 -8.17 -9.31
N PHE A 308 2.29 -8.27 -8.01
CA PHE A 308 1.58 -7.49 -6.99
C PHE A 308 1.75 -5.97 -7.19
N ILE A 309 2.98 -5.49 -7.41
CA ILE A 309 3.25 -4.07 -7.72
C ILE A 309 2.46 -3.64 -8.96
N SER A 310 2.45 -4.46 -10.01
CA SER A 310 1.74 -4.15 -11.26
C SER A 310 0.22 -4.04 -11.06
N VAL A 311 -0.36 -4.91 -10.22
CA VAL A 311 -1.79 -4.85 -9.85
C VAL A 311 -2.09 -3.55 -9.12
N LEU A 312 -1.30 -3.20 -8.09
CA LEU A 312 -1.49 -1.97 -7.33
C LEU A 312 -1.31 -0.72 -8.20
N THR A 313 -0.25 -0.65 -9.00
CA THR A 313 0.00 0.49 -9.89
C THR A 313 -1.13 0.64 -10.90
N THR A 314 -1.61 -0.44 -11.49
CA THR A 314 -2.73 -0.40 -12.44
C THR A 314 -4.01 0.09 -11.75
N ALA A 315 -4.30 -0.38 -10.54
CA ALA A 315 -5.47 0.03 -9.78
C ALA A 315 -5.41 1.48 -9.29
N ILE A 316 -4.22 2.03 -9.01
CA ILE A 316 -4.03 3.43 -8.60
C ILE A 316 -4.17 4.38 -9.80
N VAL A 317 -3.72 3.95 -10.98
CA VAL A 317 -3.76 4.76 -12.20
C VAL A 317 -5.17 4.85 -12.80
N PHE A 318 -5.97 3.79 -12.65
CA PHE A 318 -7.34 3.70 -13.17
C PHE A 318 -8.34 4.51 -12.34
#